data_AF-A0A8H4BEJ5-F1
#
_entry.id   AF-A0A8H4BEJ5-F1
#
_cell.length_a   1.000
_cell.length_b   1.000
_cell.length_c   1.000
_cell.angle_alpha   90.00
_cell.angle_beta   90.00
_cell.angle_gamma   90.00
#
_symmetry.space_group_name_H-M   'P 1'
#
loop_
_entity.id
_entity.type
_entity.pdbx_description
1 polymer ?
#
loop_
_entity_poly.entity_id
_entity_poly.type
_entity_poly.pdbx_seq_one_letter_code
_entity_poly.pdbx_strand_id
1 'polypeptide(L)'
;MTLAYMPQYVEFSTGEDEDDFIADDVLKKDGTIENSLEVRLMEKNKKLESEYTQIKVSFADLQKAFDNNASRIQTLEHRLQEKSALVQRLEEDLLGMGQKSSSDPSILDALSRSASGTPMPRTPDGALTPLLDGSSGGKKEDKSILPIVISQRDRFRQRNNELEERVRSLETSLQDARAEVQKLKTDNLNLYERLKFVHVWKEGQQQDKGMTSRSVAVNMDEPSASMRSFRRSSINKQSDDPSDKYGKLYEESMNPFTQFHKKEENRRYNALNPAEKLTLNLTRLLFSHKWSRYFFIIYSLLLHLLVVVTLYQLSLWECRHDHEAINFPTNNDDATKILNDMQ
;
A
#
# COMPACT_ATOMS: atom_id res chain seq x y z
N MET A 1 29.64 -13.04 -51.36
CA MET A 1 30.37 -11.80 -51.01
C MET A 1 29.42 -10.65 -51.31
N THR A 2 28.48 -10.43 -50.39
CA THR A 2 27.38 -9.47 -50.50
C THR A 2 27.86 -8.15 -49.89
N LEU A 3 28.02 -7.13 -50.75
CA LEU A 3 28.37 -5.78 -50.35
C LEU A 3 27.22 -5.18 -49.52
N ALA A 4 27.52 -4.87 -48.27
CA ALA A 4 26.65 -4.13 -47.37
C ALA A 4 26.55 -2.67 -47.85
N TYR A 5 25.35 -2.25 -48.25
CA TYR A 5 25.05 -0.84 -48.51
C TYR A 5 24.49 -0.24 -47.22
N MET A 6 25.30 0.61 -46.59
CA MET A 6 25.01 1.34 -45.36
C MET A 6 24.34 2.67 -45.72
N PRO A 7 23.09 2.95 -45.32
CA PRO A 7 22.51 4.27 -45.50
C PRO A 7 23.11 5.24 -44.46
N GLN A 8 23.78 6.29 -44.97
CA GLN A 8 24.18 7.46 -44.20
C GLN A 8 22.92 8.19 -43.71
N TYR A 9 22.78 8.32 -42.39
CA TYR A 9 21.82 9.26 -41.79
C TYR A 9 22.40 10.67 -41.90
N VAL A 10 21.75 11.51 -42.69
CA VAL A 10 21.96 12.96 -42.70
C VAL A 10 21.09 13.55 -41.60
N GLU A 11 21.71 13.91 -40.47
CA GLU A 11 21.12 14.76 -39.44
C GLU A 11 20.82 16.14 -40.05
N PHE A 12 19.53 16.49 -40.15
CA PHE A 12 19.11 17.85 -40.44
C PHE A 12 19.13 18.62 -39.11
N SER A 13 20.13 19.49 -38.97
CA SER A 13 20.27 20.46 -37.90
C SER A 13 19.00 21.31 -37.81
N THR A 14 18.22 21.15 -36.74
CA THR A 14 17.17 22.08 -36.33
C THR A 14 17.85 23.36 -35.83
N GLY A 15 18.15 24.27 -36.76
CA GLY A 15 18.49 25.65 -36.44
C GLY A 15 17.25 26.36 -35.93
N GLU A 16 17.22 26.56 -34.61
CA GLU A 16 16.35 27.53 -33.95
C GLU A 16 16.86 28.94 -34.28
N ASP A 17 16.44 29.49 -35.41
CA ASP A 17 16.43 30.92 -35.66
C ASP A 17 14.96 31.32 -35.92
N GLU A 18 14.19 31.42 -34.83
CA GLU A 18 12.89 32.07 -34.84
C GLU A 18 13.08 33.59 -34.96
N ASP A 19 13.33 34.04 -36.19
CA ASP A 19 12.92 35.39 -36.60
C ASP A 19 11.43 35.33 -36.93
N ASP A 20 10.62 35.97 -36.08
CA ASP A 20 9.19 36.23 -36.26
C ASP A 20 8.92 36.97 -37.59
N PHE A 21 8.92 36.24 -38.70
CA PHE A 21 8.41 36.72 -39.98
C PHE A 21 6.90 36.57 -39.97
N ILE A 22 6.21 37.60 -39.47
CA ILE A 22 4.75 37.73 -39.54
C ILE A 22 4.37 37.86 -41.02
N ALA A 23 4.08 36.72 -41.66
CA ALA A 23 3.62 36.61 -43.04
C ALA A 23 2.19 37.15 -43.28
N ASP A 24 1.57 37.80 -42.28
CA ASP A 24 0.21 38.36 -42.39
C ASP A 24 0.18 39.76 -43.04
N ASP A 25 1.32 40.45 -43.13
CA ASP A 25 1.36 41.84 -43.63
C ASP A 25 1.64 41.97 -45.14
N VAL A 26 2.07 40.89 -45.80
CA VAL A 26 2.29 40.87 -47.27
C VAL A 26 1.04 40.43 -48.05
N LEU A 27 0.06 39.81 -47.38
CA LEU A 27 -1.14 39.26 -48.03
C LEU A 27 -2.26 40.29 -48.26
N LYS A 28 -2.23 41.47 -47.62
CA LYS A 28 -3.33 42.44 -47.71
C LYS A 28 -3.27 43.40 -48.91
N LYS A 29 -2.22 43.33 -49.76
CA LYS A 29 -2.00 44.37 -50.77
C LYS A 29 -2.34 44.01 -52.23
N ASP A 30 -2.74 42.79 -52.56
CA ASP A 30 -3.18 42.49 -53.94
C ASP A 30 -4.27 41.41 -53.98
N GLY A 31 -5.53 41.86 -54.11
CA GLY A 31 -6.72 41.01 -54.31
C GLY A 31 -6.73 40.21 -55.64
N THR A 32 -5.62 40.18 -56.37
CA THR A 32 -5.39 39.36 -57.56
C THR A 32 -4.67 38.04 -57.24
N ILE A 33 -4.07 37.90 -56.05
CA ILE A 33 -3.28 36.72 -55.66
C ILE A 33 -4.14 35.66 -54.97
N GLU A 34 -5.28 36.03 -54.37
CA GLU A 34 -6.23 35.09 -53.75
C GLU A 34 -6.80 34.05 -54.73
N ASN A 35 -6.77 34.35 -56.04
CA ASN A 35 -7.16 33.44 -57.12
C ASN A 35 -5.96 32.90 -57.93
N SER A 36 -4.73 33.22 -57.53
CA SER A 36 -3.53 32.74 -58.21
C SER A 36 -3.48 31.20 -58.12
N LEU A 37 -3.13 30.56 -59.24
CA LEU A 37 -2.98 29.11 -59.36
C LEU A 37 -2.09 28.55 -58.25
N GLU A 38 -1.13 29.34 -57.79
CA GLU A 38 -0.19 29.01 -56.71
C GLU A 38 -0.89 28.83 -55.36
N VAL A 39 -1.86 29.70 -55.01
CA VAL A 39 -2.62 29.58 -53.75
C VAL A 39 -3.52 28.34 -53.77
N ARG A 40 -4.19 28.06 -54.89
CA ARG A 40 -4.99 26.83 -55.05
C ARG A 40 -4.12 25.57 -55.05
N LEU A 41 -2.92 25.63 -55.64
CA LEU A 41 -1.98 24.52 -55.61
C LEU A 41 -1.46 24.27 -54.19
N MET A 42 -1.16 25.34 -53.45
CA MET A 42 -0.76 25.26 -52.05
C MET A 42 -1.89 24.69 -51.17
N GLU A 43 -3.12 25.14 -51.35
CA GLU A 43 -4.29 24.62 -50.63
C GLU A 43 -4.53 23.13 -50.94
N LYS A 44 -4.42 22.73 -52.21
CA LYS A 44 -4.52 21.33 -52.64
C LYS A 44 -3.38 20.48 -52.07
N ASN A 45 -2.15 20.98 -52.08
CA ASN A 45 -1.00 20.26 -51.52
C ASN A 45 -1.17 20.10 -50.00
N LYS A 46 -1.50 21.16 -49.28
CA LYS A 46 -1.81 21.11 -47.84
C LYS A 46 -2.97 20.15 -47.53
N LYS A 47 -4.01 20.12 -48.38
CA LYS A 47 -5.11 19.16 -48.24
C LYS A 47 -4.64 17.73 -48.47
N LEU A 48 -3.85 17.47 -49.51
CA LEU A 48 -3.28 16.15 -49.79
C LEU A 48 -2.36 15.68 -48.65
N GLU A 49 -1.55 16.58 -48.09
CA GLU A 49 -0.71 16.30 -46.92
C GLU A 49 -1.55 15.97 -45.68
N SER A 50 -2.67 16.69 -45.48
CA SER A 50 -3.60 16.40 -44.38
C SER A 50 -4.29 15.05 -44.55
N GLU A 51 -4.75 14.72 -45.76
CA GLU A 51 -5.38 13.44 -46.08
C GLU A 51 -4.37 12.30 -45.98
N TYR A 52 -3.14 12.52 -46.44
CA TYR A 52 -2.03 11.57 -46.30
C TYR A 52 -1.73 11.28 -44.83
N THR A 53 -1.67 12.33 -44.01
CA THR A 53 -1.46 12.19 -42.56
C THR A 53 -2.62 11.47 -41.89
N GLN A 54 -3.86 11.79 -42.28
CA GLN A 54 -5.05 11.13 -41.78
C GLN A 54 -5.09 9.64 -42.14
N ILE A 55 -4.76 9.28 -43.39
CA ILE A 55 -4.65 7.89 -43.83
C ILE A 55 -3.54 7.16 -43.08
N LYS A 56 -2.41 7.83 -42.82
CA LYS A 56 -1.29 7.23 -42.08
C LYS A 56 -1.67 6.96 -40.62
N VAL A 57 -2.39 7.88 -39.98
CA VAL A 57 -2.91 7.68 -38.61
C VAL A 57 -3.96 6.57 -38.60
N SER A 58 -4.92 6.57 -39.51
CA SER A 58 -5.95 5.51 -39.56
C SER A 58 -5.37 4.13 -39.86
N PHE A 59 -4.33 4.06 -40.68
CA PHE A 59 -3.57 2.84 -40.91
C PHE A 59 -2.86 2.35 -39.64
N ALA A 60 -2.21 3.26 -38.90
CA ALA A 60 -1.56 2.92 -37.64
C ALA A 60 -2.56 2.45 -36.58
N ASP A 61 -3.74 3.08 -36.50
CA ASP A 61 -4.82 2.68 -35.60
C ASP A 61 -5.40 1.31 -35.99
N LEU A 62 -5.60 1.06 -37.28
CA LEU A 62 -6.08 -0.23 -37.77
C LEU A 62 -5.05 -1.33 -37.54
N GLN A 63 -3.76 -1.06 -37.73
CA GLN A 63 -2.66 -1.98 -37.42
C GLN A 63 -2.65 -2.31 -35.92
N LYS A 64 -2.79 -1.31 -35.05
CA LYS A 64 -2.86 -1.51 -33.60
C LYS A 64 -4.09 -2.35 -33.20
N ALA A 65 -5.22 -2.13 -33.84
CA ALA A 65 -6.42 -2.93 -33.62
C ALA A 65 -6.24 -4.38 -34.11
N PHE A 66 -5.54 -4.58 -35.23
CA PHE A 66 -5.17 -5.90 -35.74
C PHE A 66 -4.26 -6.65 -34.76
N ASP A 67 -3.19 -6.02 -34.28
CA ASP A 67 -2.25 -6.61 -33.32
C ASP A 67 -2.94 -6.97 -32.00
N ASN A 68 -3.85 -6.10 -31.53
CA ASN A 68 -4.67 -6.38 -30.34
C ASN A 68 -5.59 -7.60 -30.58
N ASN A 69 -6.33 -7.62 -31.69
CA ASN A 69 -7.20 -8.75 -32.01
C ASN A 69 -6.40 -10.07 -32.17
N ALA A 70 -5.22 -10.02 -32.79
CA ALA A 70 -4.32 -11.17 -32.87
C ALA A 70 -3.90 -11.68 -31.48
N SER A 71 -3.53 -10.78 -30.57
CA SER A 71 -3.20 -11.16 -29.18
C SER A 71 -4.39 -11.76 -28.42
N ARG A 72 -5.61 -11.26 -28.68
CA ARG A 72 -6.85 -11.80 -28.09
C ARG A 72 -7.17 -13.19 -28.62
N ILE A 73 -6.99 -13.42 -29.92
CA ILE A 73 -7.15 -14.74 -30.54
C ILE A 73 -6.17 -15.73 -29.90
N GLN A 74 -4.88 -15.38 -29.81
CA GLN A 74 -3.88 -16.23 -29.18
C GLN A 74 -4.23 -16.56 -27.72
N THR A 75 -4.72 -15.58 -26.96
CA THR A 75 -5.15 -15.78 -25.58
C THR A 75 -6.37 -16.71 -25.49
N LEU A 76 -7.35 -16.56 -26.38
CA LEU A 76 -8.52 -17.43 -26.43
C LEU A 76 -8.17 -18.85 -26.84
N GLU A 77 -7.26 -19.03 -27.80
CA GLU A 77 -6.73 -20.33 -28.20
C GLU A 77 -6.01 -21.02 -27.03
N HIS A 78 -5.15 -20.31 -26.31
CA HIS A 78 -4.49 -20.85 -25.12
C HIS A 78 -5.50 -21.29 -24.05
N ARG A 79 -6.52 -20.47 -23.77
CA ARG A 79 -7.59 -20.83 -22.82
C ARG A 79 -8.40 -22.03 -23.31
N LEU A 80 -8.66 -22.14 -24.61
CA LEU A 80 -9.36 -23.28 -25.18
C LEU A 80 -8.52 -24.55 -25.03
N GLN A 81 -7.21 -24.48 -25.30
CA GLN A 81 -6.29 -25.60 -25.09
C GLN A 81 -6.23 -26.02 -23.62
N GLU A 82 -6.15 -25.07 -22.69
CA GLU A 82 -6.17 -25.32 -21.24
C GLU A 82 -7.47 -26.03 -20.82
N LYS A 83 -8.62 -25.54 -21.30
CA LYS A 83 -9.92 -26.17 -21.02
C LYS A 83 -10.04 -27.56 -21.63
N SER A 84 -9.56 -27.75 -22.86
CA SER A 84 -9.54 -29.06 -23.53
C SER A 84 -8.67 -30.07 -22.76
N ALA A 85 -7.47 -29.66 -22.32
CA ALA A 85 -6.59 -30.50 -21.52
C ALA A 85 -7.20 -30.85 -20.15
N LEU A 86 -7.89 -29.90 -19.50
CA LEU A 86 -8.61 -30.16 -18.26
C LEU A 86 -9.77 -31.13 -18.47
N VAL A 87 -10.54 -30.98 -19.55
CA VAL A 87 -11.63 -31.91 -19.90
C VAL A 87 -11.07 -33.30 -20.14
N GLN A 88 -10.00 -33.44 -20.92
CA GLN A 88 -9.34 -34.73 -21.15
C GLN A 88 -8.88 -35.38 -19.84
N ARG A 89 -8.33 -34.60 -18.91
CA ARG A 89 -7.94 -35.10 -17.59
C ARG A 89 -9.14 -35.56 -16.76
N LEU A 90 -10.23 -34.81 -16.79
CA LEU A 90 -11.47 -35.19 -16.12
C LEU A 90 -12.08 -36.45 -16.74
N GLU A 91 -12.00 -36.61 -18.06
CA GLU A 91 -12.42 -37.82 -18.76
C GLU A 91 -11.55 -39.02 -18.35
N GLU A 92 -10.23 -38.86 -18.26
CA GLU A 92 -9.33 -39.90 -17.75
C GLU A 92 -9.65 -40.26 -16.28
N ASP A 93 -9.85 -39.27 -15.43
CA ASP A 93 -10.21 -39.47 -14.02
C ASP A 93 -11.58 -40.18 -13.87
N LEU A 94 -12.56 -39.81 -14.70
CA LEU A 94 -13.87 -40.46 -14.73
C LEU A 94 -13.79 -41.89 -15.26
N LEU A 95 -12.99 -42.14 -16.31
CA LEU A 95 -12.74 -43.51 -16.80
C LEU A 95 -12.05 -44.35 -15.73
N GLY A 96 -11.06 -43.78 -15.02
CA GLY A 96 -10.40 -44.44 -13.89
C GLY A 96 -11.34 -44.72 -12.73
N MET A 97 -12.26 -43.81 -12.41
CA MET A 97 -13.27 -44.00 -11.36
C MET A 97 -14.36 -44.99 -11.77
N GLY A 98 -14.78 -44.99 -13.05
CA GLY A 98 -15.71 -45.96 -13.62
C GLY A 98 -15.15 -47.38 -13.65
N GLN A 99 -13.85 -47.53 -13.91
CA GLN A 99 -13.16 -48.83 -13.81
C GLN A 99 -12.96 -49.29 -12.36
N LYS A 100 -12.77 -48.37 -11.41
CA LYS A 100 -12.69 -48.70 -9.97
C LYS A 100 -14.05 -48.99 -9.33
N SER A 101 -15.15 -48.45 -9.88
CA SER A 101 -16.50 -48.70 -9.38
C SER A 101 -17.13 -49.96 -9.96
N SER A 102 -16.64 -50.46 -11.10
CA SER A 102 -17.10 -51.73 -11.69
C SER A 102 -16.55 -52.98 -10.99
N SER A 103 -15.57 -52.83 -10.08
CA SER A 103 -15.09 -53.94 -9.26
C SER A 103 -15.96 -54.26 -8.03
N ASP A 104 -16.93 -53.41 -7.66
CA ASP A 104 -17.82 -53.62 -6.52
C ASP A 104 -19.31 -53.46 -6.91
N PRO A 105 -19.99 -54.55 -7.34
CA PRO A 105 -21.37 -54.49 -7.85
C PRO A 105 -22.42 -54.12 -6.79
N SER A 106 -22.06 -54.05 -5.50
CA SER A 106 -22.98 -53.72 -4.41
C SER A 106 -23.27 -52.22 -4.24
N ILE A 107 -22.45 -51.32 -4.77
CA ILE A 107 -22.62 -49.86 -4.59
C ILE A 107 -23.56 -49.26 -5.64
N LEU A 108 -23.65 -49.86 -6.83
CA LEU A 108 -24.50 -49.39 -7.93
C LEU A 108 -26.00 -49.54 -7.64
N ASP A 109 -26.40 -50.61 -6.93
CA ASP A 109 -27.80 -50.83 -6.53
C ASP A 109 -28.28 -49.80 -5.48
N ALA A 110 -27.38 -49.29 -4.64
CA ALA A 110 -27.71 -48.27 -3.64
C ALA A 110 -27.98 -46.89 -4.26
N LEU A 111 -27.26 -46.50 -5.32
CA LEU A 111 -27.43 -45.20 -5.97
C LEU A 111 -28.70 -45.12 -6.84
N SER A 112 -29.13 -46.24 -7.43
CA SER A 112 -30.34 -46.26 -8.27
C SER A 112 -31.63 -46.02 -7.47
N ARG A 113 -31.61 -46.22 -6.14
CA ARG A 113 -32.75 -45.97 -5.25
C ARG A 113 -32.83 -44.53 -4.73
N SER A 114 -31.78 -43.73 -4.92
CA SER A 114 -31.72 -42.32 -4.45
C SER A 114 -32.16 -41.29 -5.51
N ALA A 115 -32.35 -41.69 -6.77
CA ALA A 115 -32.75 -40.79 -7.85
C ALA A 115 -34.27 -40.51 -7.93
N SER A 116 -35.11 -41.12 -7.08
CA SER A 116 -36.58 -41.04 -7.16
C SER A 116 -37.25 -40.21 -6.05
N GLY A 117 -36.65 -39.10 -5.60
CA GLY A 117 -37.24 -38.32 -4.50
C GLY A 117 -36.79 -36.87 -4.43
N THR A 118 -37.29 -36.01 -5.30
CA THR A 118 -37.33 -34.55 -5.08
C THR A 118 -38.48 -34.18 -4.14
N PRO A 119 -38.19 -33.43 -3.05
CA PRO A 119 -39.10 -32.38 -2.63
C PRO A 119 -38.39 -31.01 -2.53
N MET A 120 -39.05 -30.00 -3.10
CA MET A 120 -38.74 -28.57 -3.01
C MET A 120 -38.64 -28.06 -1.55
N PRO A 121 -37.79 -27.07 -1.24
CA PRO A 121 -37.75 -26.47 0.09
C PRO A 121 -38.81 -25.37 0.21
N ARG A 122 -39.76 -25.55 1.13
CA ARG A 122 -40.55 -24.45 1.71
C ARG A 122 -39.82 -23.95 2.96
N THR A 123 -39.67 -22.64 3.06
CA THR A 123 -39.21 -21.91 4.25
C THR A 123 -40.09 -22.26 5.46
N PRO A 124 -39.54 -22.21 6.68
CA PRO A 124 -39.99 -21.12 7.55
C PRO A 124 -38.91 -20.54 8.47
N ASP A 125 -39.16 -19.27 8.77
CA ASP A 125 -38.56 -18.43 9.80
C ASP A 125 -38.61 -19.04 11.20
N GLY A 126 -37.72 -18.52 12.04
CA GLY A 126 -37.38 -19.06 13.34
C GLY A 126 -38.46 -18.91 14.42
N ALA A 127 -38.43 -19.87 15.35
CA ALA A 127 -38.82 -19.69 16.74
C ALA A 127 -38.14 -20.79 17.57
N LEU A 128 -37.42 -20.37 18.61
CA LEU A 128 -36.83 -21.24 19.62
C LEU A 128 -37.90 -21.57 20.67
N THR A 129 -38.26 -22.83 20.84
CA THR A 129 -38.82 -23.37 22.09
C THR A 129 -38.44 -24.86 22.22
N PRO A 130 -37.81 -25.29 23.35
CA PRO A 130 -37.67 -26.71 23.66
C PRO A 130 -38.81 -27.10 24.61
N LEU A 131 -39.78 -27.87 24.12
CA LEU A 131 -40.74 -28.53 24.99
C LEU A 131 -40.76 -30.03 24.69
N LEU A 132 -40.39 -30.77 25.71
CA LEU A 132 -40.46 -32.21 25.82
C LEU A 132 -41.94 -32.60 25.99
N ASP A 133 -42.49 -33.38 25.07
CA ASP A 133 -43.60 -34.29 25.39
C ASP A 133 -43.56 -35.51 24.48
N GLY A 134 -43.83 -36.67 25.08
CA GLY A 134 -43.47 -37.97 24.57
C GLY A 134 -44.44 -38.53 23.52
N SER A 135 -43.92 -39.43 22.68
CA SER A 135 -44.49 -40.75 22.39
C SER A 135 -43.96 -41.27 21.04
N SER A 136 -43.38 -42.46 21.07
CA SER A 136 -43.28 -43.43 19.96
C SER A 136 -42.97 -42.92 18.54
N GLY A 137 -41.70 -43.01 18.09
CA GLY A 137 -41.41 -42.99 16.63
C GLY A 137 -40.02 -42.57 16.14
N GLY A 138 -39.07 -42.15 16.99
CA GLY A 138 -37.94 -41.30 16.55
C GLY A 138 -36.66 -41.93 15.98
N LYS A 139 -36.55 -43.22 15.65
CA LYS A 139 -35.25 -43.80 15.19
C LYS A 139 -34.80 -43.43 13.77
N LYS A 140 -35.58 -42.62 13.03
CA LYS A 140 -35.26 -42.21 11.64
C LYS A 140 -34.66 -40.81 11.54
N GLU A 141 -34.83 -39.94 12.53
CA GLU A 141 -34.38 -38.54 12.49
C GLU A 141 -32.89 -38.41 12.87
N ASP A 142 -32.40 -39.22 13.81
CA ASP A 142 -30.98 -39.30 14.15
C ASP A 142 -30.11 -39.78 12.96
N LYS A 143 -30.71 -40.53 12.02
CA LYS A 143 -30.04 -41.00 10.80
C LYS A 143 -30.03 -39.95 9.68
N SER A 144 -30.93 -38.96 9.69
CA SER A 144 -30.99 -37.88 8.69
C SER A 144 -30.24 -36.62 9.13
N ILE A 145 -30.10 -36.36 10.44
CA ILE A 145 -29.33 -35.22 10.96
C ILE A 145 -27.82 -35.39 10.75
N LEU A 146 -27.28 -36.59 10.95
CA LEU A 146 -25.86 -36.88 10.78
C LEU A 146 -25.33 -36.61 9.35
N PRO A 147 -25.97 -37.07 8.26
CA PRO A 147 -25.51 -36.74 6.91
C PRO A 147 -25.59 -35.25 6.60
N ILE A 148 -26.56 -34.53 7.17
CA ILE A 148 -26.67 -33.07 7.02
C ILE A 148 -25.50 -32.39 7.73
N VAL A 149 -25.20 -32.75 8.97
CA VAL A 149 -24.07 -32.21 9.74
C VAL A 149 -22.73 -32.55 9.07
N ILE A 150 -22.58 -33.75 8.52
CA ILE A 150 -21.41 -34.14 7.73
C ILE A 150 -21.25 -33.22 6.50
N SER A 151 -22.33 -33.01 5.74
CA SER A 151 -22.29 -32.14 4.56
C SER A 151 -21.98 -30.67 4.90
N GLN A 152 -22.50 -30.17 6.03
CA GLN A 152 -22.23 -28.82 6.51
C GLN A 152 -20.76 -28.68 6.93
N ARG A 153 -20.27 -29.62 7.75
CA ARG A 153 -18.85 -29.69 8.14
C ARG A 153 -17.95 -29.73 6.91
N ASP A 154 -18.29 -30.52 5.91
CA ASP A 154 -17.49 -30.66 4.70
C ASP A 154 -17.52 -29.37 3.86
N ARG A 155 -18.65 -28.66 3.79
CA ARG A 155 -18.72 -27.29 3.21
C ARG A 155 -17.87 -26.28 3.96
N PHE A 156 -17.85 -26.35 5.30
CA PHE A 156 -17.01 -25.46 6.11
C PHE A 156 -15.53 -25.79 5.93
N ARG A 157 -15.17 -27.06 5.87
CA ARG A 157 -13.79 -27.49 5.55
C ARG A 157 -13.37 -27.03 4.16
N GLN A 158 -14.24 -27.18 3.16
CA GLN A 158 -13.96 -26.69 1.81
C GLN A 158 -13.75 -25.18 1.78
N ARG A 159 -14.64 -24.39 2.41
CA ARG A 159 -14.46 -22.93 2.51
C ARG A 159 -13.21 -22.54 3.30
N ASN A 160 -12.88 -23.27 4.37
CA ASN A 160 -11.67 -23.00 5.14
C ASN A 160 -10.41 -23.30 4.32
N ASN A 161 -10.37 -24.42 3.60
CA ASN A 161 -9.27 -24.75 2.70
C ASN A 161 -9.12 -23.71 1.59
N GLU A 162 -10.22 -23.25 1.00
CA GLU A 162 -10.21 -22.21 -0.03
C GLU A 162 -9.72 -20.86 0.53
N LEU A 163 -10.11 -20.52 1.77
CA LEU A 163 -9.60 -19.32 2.46
C LEU A 163 -8.11 -19.46 2.76
N GLU A 164 -7.65 -20.61 3.25
CA GLU A 164 -6.23 -20.88 3.48
C GLU A 164 -5.41 -20.79 2.18
N GLU A 165 -5.95 -21.29 1.07
CA GLU A 165 -5.32 -21.18 -0.24
C GLU A 165 -5.24 -19.72 -0.72
N ARG A 166 -6.33 -18.95 -0.56
CA ARG A 166 -6.31 -17.50 -0.86
C ARG A 166 -5.30 -16.74 -0.01
N VAL A 167 -5.17 -17.08 1.27
CA VAL A 167 -4.17 -16.48 2.16
C VAL A 167 -2.77 -16.79 1.66
N ARG A 168 -2.45 -18.06 1.35
CA ARG A 168 -1.15 -18.44 0.80
C ARG A 168 -0.86 -17.74 -0.54
N SER A 169 -1.87 -17.63 -1.41
CA SER A 169 -1.74 -16.93 -2.69
C SER A 169 -1.44 -15.44 -2.51
N LEU A 170 -2.15 -14.77 -1.59
CA LEU A 170 -1.91 -13.36 -1.25
C LEU A 170 -0.53 -13.16 -0.64
N GLU A 171 -0.08 -14.05 0.25
CA GLU A 171 1.26 -14.00 0.83
C GLU A 171 2.35 -14.11 -0.24
N THR A 172 2.21 -15.03 -1.19
CA THR A 172 3.15 -15.17 -2.33
C THR A 172 3.14 -13.92 -3.19
N SER A 173 1.96 -13.40 -3.57
CA SER A 173 1.86 -12.16 -4.35
C SER A 173 2.48 -10.96 -3.63
N LEU A 174 2.37 -10.90 -2.30
CA LEU A 174 3.02 -9.89 -1.48
C LEU A 174 4.55 -10.04 -1.51
N GLN A 175 5.05 -11.27 -1.42
CA GLN A 175 6.49 -11.55 -1.55
C GLN A 175 7.02 -11.14 -2.92
N ASP A 176 6.31 -11.46 -4.00
CA ASP A 176 6.67 -11.09 -5.36
C ASP A 176 6.70 -9.56 -5.54
N ALA A 177 5.66 -8.86 -5.09
CA ALA A 177 5.61 -7.41 -5.15
C ALA A 177 6.74 -6.75 -4.32
N ARG A 178 7.09 -7.33 -3.16
CA ARG A 178 8.25 -6.87 -2.37
C ARG A 178 9.56 -7.10 -3.13
N ALA A 179 9.73 -8.25 -3.78
CA ALA A 179 10.92 -8.56 -4.57
C ALA A 179 11.06 -7.61 -5.76
N GLU A 180 9.95 -7.31 -6.45
CA GLU A 180 9.91 -6.33 -7.54
C GLU A 180 10.28 -4.92 -7.07
N VAL A 181 9.74 -4.46 -5.94
CA VAL A 181 10.11 -3.16 -5.36
C VAL A 181 11.60 -3.10 -5.01
N GLN A 182 12.18 -4.17 -4.44
CA GLN A 182 13.61 -4.21 -4.18
C GLN A 182 14.41 -4.16 -5.47
N LYS A 183 14.02 -4.93 -6.50
CA LYS A 183 14.66 -4.93 -7.80
C LYS A 183 14.62 -3.55 -8.46
N LEU A 184 13.44 -2.91 -8.52
CA LEU A 184 13.31 -1.57 -9.06
C LEU A 184 14.13 -0.55 -8.26
N LYS A 185 14.23 -0.70 -6.94
CA LYS A 185 15.07 0.16 -6.11
C LYS A 185 16.55 0.00 -6.46
N THR A 186 17.05 -1.23 -6.61
CA THR A 186 18.45 -1.46 -7.02
C THR A 186 18.70 -0.96 -8.43
N ASP A 187 17.77 -1.16 -9.35
CA ASP A 187 17.90 -0.73 -10.75
C ASP A 187 17.87 0.80 -10.87
N ASN A 188 17.00 1.48 -10.12
CA ASN A 188 16.96 2.94 -10.04
C ASN A 188 18.26 3.53 -9.45
N LEU A 189 18.85 2.87 -8.44
CA LEU A 189 20.15 3.27 -7.88
C LEU A 189 21.27 3.10 -8.91
N ASN A 190 21.32 1.95 -9.59
CA ASN A 190 22.31 1.70 -10.66
C ASN A 190 22.18 2.71 -11.81
N LEU A 191 20.96 3.10 -12.17
CA LEU A 191 20.73 4.13 -13.18
C LEU A 191 21.21 5.50 -12.70
N TYR A 192 20.92 5.85 -11.45
CA TYR A 192 21.40 7.08 -10.84
C TYR A 192 22.93 7.13 -10.80
N GLU A 193 23.59 6.03 -10.44
CA GLU A 193 25.03 5.87 -10.49
C GLU A 193 25.58 6.17 -11.88
N ARG A 194 25.04 5.50 -12.91
CA ARG A 194 25.45 5.72 -14.30
C ARG A 194 25.25 7.17 -14.74
N LEU A 195 24.10 7.77 -14.40
CA LEU A 195 23.82 9.16 -14.72
C LEU A 195 24.81 10.11 -14.03
N LYS A 196 25.13 9.86 -12.75
CA LYS A 196 26.13 10.62 -11.99
C LYS A 196 27.52 10.46 -12.58
N PHE A 197 27.93 9.24 -12.95
CA PHE A 197 29.22 9.00 -13.62
C PHE A 197 29.33 9.73 -14.95
N VAL A 198 28.28 9.65 -15.80
CA VAL A 198 28.25 10.36 -17.08
C VAL A 198 28.27 11.88 -16.87
N HIS A 199 27.57 12.39 -15.85
CA HIS A 199 27.56 13.81 -15.53
C HIS A 199 28.94 14.30 -15.07
N VAL A 200 29.58 13.60 -14.14
CA VAL A 200 30.93 13.92 -13.66
C VAL A 200 31.96 13.80 -14.79
N TRP A 201 31.84 12.80 -15.66
CA TRP A 201 32.71 12.63 -16.82
C TRP A 201 32.54 13.77 -17.85
N LYS A 202 31.29 14.15 -18.14
CA LYS A 202 30.96 15.27 -19.05
C LYS A 202 31.40 16.62 -18.50
N GLU A 203 31.26 16.83 -17.19
CA GLU A 203 31.75 18.03 -16.50
C GLU A 203 33.28 18.11 -16.55
N GLY A 204 33.98 16.99 -16.33
CA GLY A 204 35.42 16.89 -16.52
C GLY A 204 35.89 17.20 -17.95
N GLN A 205 35.15 16.72 -18.96
CA GLN A 205 35.43 17.07 -20.37
C GLN A 205 35.16 18.53 -20.71
N GLN A 206 34.17 19.17 -20.08
CA GLN A 206 33.87 20.60 -20.30
C GLN A 206 34.89 21.52 -19.64
N GLN A 207 35.49 21.12 -18.51
CA GLN A 207 36.59 21.86 -17.89
C GLN A 207 37.86 21.87 -18.75
N ASP A 208 38.18 20.78 -19.44
CA ASP A 208 39.40 20.65 -20.25
C ASP A 208 39.34 21.41 -21.60
N LYS A 209 38.13 21.74 -22.09
CA LYS A 209 37.91 22.62 -23.26
C LYS A 209 37.65 24.09 -22.93
N GLY A 210 37.56 24.43 -21.64
CA GLY A 210 37.17 25.75 -21.14
C GLY A 210 38.27 26.54 -20.44
N MET A 211 39.55 26.16 -20.59
CA MET A 211 40.68 26.90 -20.00
C MET A 211 40.96 28.19 -20.79
N THR A 212 40.10 29.19 -20.63
CA THR A 212 40.56 30.59 -20.65
C THR A 212 40.10 31.27 -19.36
N SER A 213 41.10 31.57 -18.52
CA SER A 213 41.07 32.62 -17.50
C SER A 213 40.03 32.50 -16.39
N ARG A 214 40.34 31.72 -15.35
CA ARG A 214 40.08 32.20 -13.98
C ARG A 214 41.15 31.71 -13.02
N SER A 215 41.93 32.66 -12.53
CA SER A 215 43.04 32.51 -11.60
C SER A 215 42.66 31.71 -10.35
N VAL A 216 43.54 30.77 -10.01
CA VAL A 216 43.58 30.05 -8.73
C VAL A 216 44.01 31.04 -7.65
N ALA A 217 43.04 31.56 -6.89
CA ALA A 217 43.30 32.14 -5.58
C ALA A 217 43.14 31.03 -4.54
N VAL A 218 44.28 30.62 -3.99
CA VAL A 218 44.38 29.70 -2.86
C VAL A 218 43.85 30.42 -1.62
N ASN A 219 42.71 29.98 -1.08
CA ASN A 219 42.31 30.30 0.29
C ASN A 219 42.09 28.98 1.04
N MET A 220 43.01 28.74 1.96
CA MET A 220 42.95 27.70 2.99
C MET A 220 42.33 28.35 4.22
N ASP A 221 41.03 28.14 4.41
CA ASP A 221 40.40 27.95 5.72
C ASP A 221 38.92 27.61 5.50
N GLU A 222 38.41 26.69 6.33
CA GLU A 222 37.01 26.25 6.46
C GLU A 222 36.59 24.94 5.75
N PRO A 223 35.99 23.95 6.46
CA PRO A 223 35.47 22.73 5.85
C PRO A 223 34.12 23.03 5.22
N SER A 224 34.15 23.79 4.13
CA SER A 224 32.99 24.18 3.36
C SER A 224 32.77 23.19 2.22
N ALA A 225 31.66 22.48 2.31
CA ALA A 225 31.09 21.63 1.29
C ALA A 225 31.01 22.37 -0.06
N SER A 226 32.01 22.19 -0.92
CA SER A 226 31.94 22.58 -2.32
C SER A 226 31.34 21.43 -3.14
N MET A 227 30.04 21.22 -2.95
CA MET A 227 29.17 20.77 -4.03
C MET A 227 28.24 21.94 -4.30
N ARG A 228 28.60 22.75 -5.29
CA ARG A 228 27.78 23.86 -5.79
C ARG A 228 26.53 23.28 -6.43
N SER A 229 25.56 22.99 -5.59
CA SER A 229 24.19 22.63 -5.97
C SER A 229 23.55 23.81 -6.71
N PHE A 230 23.17 23.54 -7.96
CA PHE A 230 21.93 23.97 -8.61
C PHE A 230 21.12 25.07 -7.90
N ARG A 231 21.65 26.31 -7.85
CA ARG A 231 20.80 27.48 -7.71
C ARG A 231 20.20 27.81 -9.07
N ARG A 232 19.17 27.06 -9.47
CA ARG A 232 18.17 27.54 -10.42
C ARG A 232 16.80 27.47 -9.76
N SER A 233 16.28 28.65 -9.46
CA SER A 233 14.87 28.92 -9.17
C SER A 233 14.26 28.22 -7.96
N SER A 234 14.52 28.82 -6.80
CA SER A 234 13.57 28.84 -5.69
C SER A 234 12.26 29.48 -6.17
N ILE A 235 11.30 28.66 -6.62
CA ILE A 235 9.88 28.94 -6.43
C ILE A 235 9.13 27.60 -6.52
N ASN A 236 8.72 27.11 -5.35
CA ASN A 236 7.50 26.33 -5.15
C ASN A 236 7.30 25.05 -6.01
N LYS A 237 7.84 23.91 -5.56
CA LYS A 237 7.16 22.62 -5.76
C LYS A 237 7.64 21.57 -4.76
N GLN A 238 6.73 21.16 -3.88
CA GLN A 238 6.76 19.89 -3.15
C GLN A 238 6.58 18.74 -4.15
N SER A 239 7.54 18.55 -5.05
CA SER A 239 7.72 17.30 -5.75
C SER A 239 9.07 16.79 -5.31
N ASP A 240 9.08 15.81 -4.40
CA ASP A 240 10.26 15.01 -4.14
C ASP A 240 10.72 14.46 -5.50
N ASP A 241 11.70 15.11 -6.14
CA ASP A 241 12.27 14.60 -7.36
C ASP A 241 12.81 13.20 -7.02
N PRO A 242 12.34 12.13 -7.70
CA PRO A 242 12.86 10.79 -7.46
C PRO A 242 14.40 10.78 -7.53
N SER A 243 15.00 11.64 -8.34
CA SER A 243 16.45 11.82 -8.46
C SER A 243 17.13 12.22 -7.14
N ASP A 244 16.54 13.14 -6.38
CA ASP A 244 17.08 13.57 -5.07
C ASP A 244 16.94 12.46 -4.02
N LYS A 245 15.85 11.70 -4.06
CA LYS A 245 15.62 10.57 -3.17
C LYS A 245 16.64 9.45 -3.41
N TYR A 246 16.86 9.09 -4.67
CA TYR A 246 17.85 8.07 -5.05
C TYR A 246 19.28 8.56 -4.88
N GLY A 247 19.53 9.86 -5.04
CA GLY A 247 20.82 10.48 -4.74
C GLY A 247 21.21 10.38 -3.27
N LYS A 248 20.29 10.70 -2.36
CA LYS A 248 20.50 10.51 -0.91
C LYS A 248 20.72 9.04 -0.54
N LEU A 249 19.92 8.14 -1.12
CA LEU A 249 20.07 6.69 -0.91
C LEU A 249 21.44 6.19 -1.38
N TYR A 250 21.92 6.68 -2.53
CA TYR A 250 23.24 6.37 -3.08
C TYR A 250 24.37 6.91 -2.19
N GLU A 251 24.27 8.16 -1.74
CA GLU A 251 25.28 8.75 -0.84
C GLU A 251 25.33 8.07 0.52
N GLU A 252 24.17 7.67 1.06
CA GLU A 252 24.09 6.86 2.27
C GLU A 252 24.74 5.47 2.06
N SER A 253 24.55 4.84 0.90
CA SER A 253 25.12 3.52 0.61
C SER A 253 26.62 3.56 0.28
N MET A 254 27.10 4.63 -0.37
CA MET A 254 28.49 4.75 -0.82
C MET A 254 29.43 5.24 0.29
N ASN A 255 28.92 5.88 1.35
CA ASN A 255 29.74 6.36 2.45
C ASN A 255 30.06 5.23 3.45
N PRO A 256 31.33 4.79 3.59
CA PRO A 256 31.69 3.72 4.52
C PRO A 256 31.48 4.12 6.00
N PHE A 257 31.46 5.42 6.31
CA PHE A 257 31.29 5.93 7.67
C PHE A 257 29.83 5.98 8.11
N THR A 258 28.85 6.11 7.20
CA THR A 258 27.42 6.05 7.57
C THR A 258 27.02 4.64 7.96
N GLN A 259 27.47 3.63 7.21
CA GLN A 259 27.27 2.22 7.54
C GLN A 259 27.92 1.87 8.88
N PHE A 260 29.13 2.38 9.14
CA PHE A 260 29.82 2.20 10.41
C PHE A 260 29.11 2.93 11.56
N HIS A 261 28.69 4.19 11.38
CA HIS A 261 27.92 4.93 12.38
C HIS A 261 26.61 4.23 12.73
N LYS A 262 25.88 3.75 11.72
CA LYS A 262 24.64 3.00 11.91
C LYS A 262 24.88 1.70 12.65
N LYS A 263 25.95 0.97 12.32
CA LYS A 263 26.35 -0.27 13.00
C LYS A 263 26.83 -0.04 14.43
N GLU A 264 27.57 1.05 14.68
CA GLU A 264 28.05 1.44 16.00
C GLU A 264 26.90 1.94 16.88
N GLU A 265 26.00 2.75 16.34
CA GLU A 265 24.78 3.18 17.00
C GLU A 265 23.89 1.98 17.35
N ASN A 266 23.72 1.01 16.43
CA ASN A 266 22.98 -0.21 16.73
C ASN A 266 23.67 -1.07 17.79
N ARG A 267 25.01 -1.14 17.79
CA ARG A 267 25.76 -1.84 18.83
C ARG A 267 25.64 -1.15 20.17
N ARG A 268 25.68 0.18 20.20
CA ARG A 268 25.41 0.98 21.40
C ARG A 268 24.00 0.73 21.90
N TYR A 269 22.97 0.87 21.04
CA TYR A 269 21.58 0.54 21.38
C TYR A 269 21.43 -0.88 21.92
N ASN A 270 22.07 -1.87 21.29
CA ASN A 270 22.03 -3.25 21.75
C ASN A 270 22.82 -3.48 23.04
N ALA A 271 23.85 -2.69 23.32
CA ALA A 271 24.60 -2.70 24.57
C ALA A 271 23.90 -1.96 25.73
N LEU A 272 22.81 -1.20 25.49
CA LEU A 272 22.00 -0.66 26.59
C LEU A 272 21.22 -1.76 27.32
N ASN A 273 21.04 -1.54 28.61
CA ASN A 273 20.33 -2.43 29.53
C ASN A 273 18.92 -2.73 29.01
N PRO A 274 18.45 -3.99 28.96
CA PRO A 274 17.10 -4.32 28.51
C PRO A 274 15.99 -3.56 29.25
N ALA A 275 16.21 -3.17 30.52
CA ALA A 275 15.28 -2.32 31.26
C ALA A 275 15.20 -0.90 30.67
N GLU A 276 16.31 -0.31 30.24
CA GLU A 276 16.36 1.00 29.59
C GLU A 276 15.72 0.96 28.20
N LYS A 277 15.82 -0.18 27.49
CA LYS A 277 15.12 -0.37 26.21
C LYS A 277 13.61 -0.41 26.40
N LEU A 278 13.15 -1.07 27.46
CA LEU A 278 11.74 -1.14 27.79
C LEU A 278 11.20 0.24 28.21
N THR A 279 11.93 1.00 29.02
CA THR A 279 11.53 2.36 29.37
C THR A 279 11.56 3.28 28.15
N LEU A 280 12.59 3.23 27.31
CA LEU A 280 12.66 4.05 26.09
C LEU A 280 11.55 3.71 25.09
N ASN A 281 11.22 2.43 24.91
CA ASN A 281 10.11 2.02 24.06
C ASN A 281 8.77 2.39 24.68
N LEU A 282 8.60 2.28 26.00
CA LEU A 282 7.40 2.70 26.71
C LEU A 282 7.21 4.22 26.62
N THR A 283 8.25 5.01 26.87
CA THR A 283 8.23 6.48 26.74
C THR A 283 7.96 6.90 25.30
N ARG A 284 8.60 6.25 24.32
CA ARG A 284 8.33 6.53 22.90
C ARG A 284 6.92 6.13 22.51
N LEU A 285 6.41 4.99 22.94
CA LEU A 285 5.03 4.55 22.67
C LEU A 285 4.03 5.53 23.31
N LEU A 286 4.33 5.98 24.52
CA LEU A 286 3.51 6.97 25.22
C LEU A 286 3.52 8.35 24.54
N PHE A 287 4.64 8.77 23.94
CA PHE A 287 4.74 10.07 23.27
C PHE A 287 4.43 10.06 21.78
N SER A 288 4.55 8.91 21.13
CA SER A 288 4.36 8.72 19.69
C SER A 288 2.89 8.72 19.31
N HIS A 289 2.05 8.03 20.10
CA HIS A 289 0.65 7.88 19.77
C HIS A 289 -0.19 9.07 20.28
N LYS A 290 -0.96 9.71 19.38
CA LYS A 290 -1.81 10.88 19.72
C LYS A 290 -2.79 10.56 20.86
N TRP A 291 -3.31 9.34 20.93
CA TRP A 291 -4.21 8.90 22.01
C TRP A 291 -3.52 8.75 23.36
N SER A 292 -2.24 8.37 23.39
CA SER A 292 -1.51 8.22 24.65
C SER A 292 -1.33 9.57 25.35
N ARG A 293 -1.15 10.65 24.57
CA ARG A 293 -1.09 12.01 25.11
C ARG A 293 -2.39 12.40 25.81
N TYR A 294 -3.54 12.10 25.20
CA TYR A 294 -4.85 12.35 25.82
C TYR A 294 -5.07 11.47 27.06
N PHE A 295 -4.67 10.19 27.01
CA PHE A 295 -4.75 9.27 28.14
C PHE A 295 -3.96 9.78 29.35
N PHE A 296 -2.73 10.27 29.15
CA PHE A 296 -1.90 10.82 30.23
C PHE A 296 -2.51 12.08 30.86
N ILE A 297 -3.05 12.99 30.04
CA ILE A 297 -3.70 14.22 30.52
C ILE A 297 -4.94 13.88 31.36
N ILE A 298 -5.79 12.97 30.87
CA ILE A 298 -6.99 12.54 31.59
C ILE A 298 -6.62 11.83 32.90
N TYR A 299 -5.62 10.96 32.87
CA TYR A 299 -5.12 10.26 34.05
C TYR A 299 -4.58 11.25 35.11
N SER A 300 -3.80 12.25 34.70
CA SER A 300 -3.30 13.31 35.59
C SER A 300 -4.43 14.15 36.21
N LEU A 301 -5.47 14.48 35.42
CA LEU A 301 -6.64 15.20 35.90
C LEU A 301 -7.46 14.37 36.90
N LEU A 302 -7.67 13.09 36.63
CA LEU A 302 -8.35 12.18 37.55
C LEU A 302 -7.58 12.00 38.85
N LEU A 303 -6.24 11.92 38.79
CA LEU A 303 -5.39 11.86 39.98
C LEU A 303 -5.53 13.14 40.81
N HIS A 304 -5.47 14.31 40.16
CA HIS A 304 -5.67 15.59 40.87
C HIS A 304 -7.06 15.70 41.48
N LEU A 305 -8.11 15.29 40.75
CA LEU A 305 -9.47 15.27 41.27
C LEU A 305 -9.58 14.32 42.46
N LEU A 306 -8.97 13.14 42.39
CA LEU A 306 -8.93 12.19 43.50
C LEU A 306 -8.23 12.77 44.72
N VAL A 307 -7.08 13.42 44.55
CA VAL A 307 -6.36 14.08 45.66
C VAL A 307 -7.23 15.17 46.28
N VAL A 308 -7.85 16.02 45.47
CA VAL A 308 -8.76 17.07 45.96
C VAL A 308 -9.94 16.46 46.70
N VAL A 309 -10.54 15.37 46.21
CA VAL A 309 -11.63 14.67 46.90
C VAL A 309 -11.16 14.07 48.23
N THR A 310 -9.97 13.45 48.27
CA THR A 310 -9.44 12.89 49.53
C THR A 310 -9.15 13.97 50.56
N LEU A 311 -8.59 15.11 50.13
CA LEU A 311 -8.36 16.27 51.00
C LEU A 311 -9.69 16.91 51.44
N TYR A 312 -10.68 16.97 50.56
CA TYR A 312 -12.00 17.49 50.86
C TYR A 312 -12.72 16.62 51.90
N GLN A 313 -12.69 15.29 51.73
CA GLN A 313 -13.26 14.35 52.70
C GLN A 313 -12.55 14.42 54.06
N LEU A 314 -11.22 14.56 54.05
CA LEU A 314 -10.46 14.77 55.29
C LEU A 314 -10.83 16.09 55.96
N SER A 315 -10.99 17.18 55.19
CA SER A 315 -11.38 18.48 55.72
C SER A 315 -12.81 18.50 56.28
N LEU A 316 -13.73 17.77 55.65
CA LEU A 316 -15.10 17.59 56.15
C LEU A 316 -15.14 16.70 57.39
N TRP A 317 -14.24 15.73 57.49
CA TRP A 317 -14.12 14.87 58.67
C TRP A 317 -13.57 15.65 59.87
N GLU A 318 -12.55 16.49 59.66
CA GLU A 318 -11.99 17.39 60.69
C GLU A 318 -13.05 18.37 61.20
N CYS A 319 -13.77 19.04 60.29
CA CYS A 319 -14.82 20.00 60.65
C CYS A 319 -16.01 19.33 61.38
N ARG A 320 -16.21 18.03 61.21
CA ARG A 320 -17.24 17.25 61.94
C ARG A 320 -16.76 16.83 63.34
N HIS A 321 -15.47 16.56 63.51
CA HIS A 321 -14.90 16.15 64.80
C HIS A 321 -14.91 17.29 65.84
N ASP A 322 -14.81 18.55 65.38
CA ASP A 322 -14.83 19.73 66.26
C ASP A 322 -16.22 20.03 66.87
N HIS A 323 -17.29 19.42 66.37
CA HIS A 323 -18.65 19.63 66.87
C HIS A 323 -19.17 18.56 67.85
N GLU A 324 -18.43 17.48 68.11
CA GLU A 324 -18.84 16.43 69.06
C GLU A 324 -18.07 16.45 70.40
N ALA A 325 -17.02 17.26 70.53
CA ALA A 325 -16.34 17.44 71.82
C ALA A 325 -16.93 18.64 72.58
N ILE A 326 -17.92 18.38 73.43
CA ILE A 326 -18.19 18.94 74.78
C ILE A 326 -19.69 18.79 75.06
N ASN A 327 -20.07 17.66 75.66
CA ASN A 327 -21.19 17.59 76.59
C ASN A 327 -20.65 16.85 77.82
N PHE A 328 -20.00 17.60 78.71
CA PHE A 328 -19.75 17.11 80.07
C PHE A 328 -21.04 17.27 80.87
N PRO A 329 -21.58 16.20 81.49
CA PRO A 329 -22.60 16.36 82.52
C PRO A 329 -21.96 17.11 83.69
N THR A 330 -22.48 18.29 84.01
CA THR A 330 -22.10 19.02 85.22
C THR A 330 -22.63 18.26 86.43
N ASN A 331 -21.81 17.37 86.99
CA ASN A 331 -22.00 16.83 88.34
C ASN A 331 -21.86 17.99 89.34
N ASN A 332 -22.94 18.76 89.54
CA ASN A 332 -23.04 19.75 90.61
C ASN A 332 -24.15 19.43 91.63
N ASP A 333 -24.80 18.26 91.52
CA ASP A 333 -25.86 17.85 92.44
C ASP A 333 -25.37 17.06 93.67
N ASP A 334 -24.08 16.69 93.75
CA ASP A 334 -23.52 15.97 94.90
C ASP A 334 -22.86 16.89 95.96
N ALA A 335 -22.58 18.14 95.62
CA ALA A 335 -21.93 19.08 96.55
C ALA A 335 -22.92 19.73 97.55
N THR A 336 -24.21 19.78 97.22
CA THR A 336 -25.25 20.35 98.10
C THR A 336 -25.82 19.34 99.08
N LYS A 337 -25.64 18.04 98.84
CA LYS A 337 -26.15 16.97 99.72
C LYS A 337 -25.27 16.71 100.94
N ILE A 338 -23.96 16.97 100.84
CA ILE A 338 -23.01 16.78 101.96
C ILE A 338 -23.07 17.93 102.98
N LEU A 339 -23.57 19.10 102.56
CA LEU A 339 -23.70 20.30 103.42
C LEU A 339 -25.00 20.35 104.23
N ASN A 340 -25.98 19.50 103.94
CA ASN A 340 -27.25 19.40 104.68
C ASN A 340 -27.29 18.24 105.70
N ASP A 341 -26.22 17.44 105.81
CA ASP A 341 -26.11 16.30 106.74
C ASP A 341 -25.19 16.61 107.95
N MET A 342 -24.77 17.87 108.10
CA MET A 342 -23.97 18.38 109.24
C MET A 342 -24.65 19.57 109.94
N GLN A 343 -25.98 19.60 109.98
CA GLN A 343 -26.79 20.45 110.87
C GLN A 343 -28.04 19.68 111.27
#